data_AF-A0A3R7KV62-F1
#
_entry.id   AF-A0A3R7KV62-F1
#
_cell.length_a   1.000
_cell.length_b   1.000
_cell.length_c   1.000
_cell.angle_alpha   90.00
_cell.angle_beta   90.00
_cell.angle_gamma   90.00
#
_symmetry.space_group_name_H-M   'P 1'
#
loop_
_entity.id
_entity.type
_entity.pdbx_description
1 polymer ?
#
loop_
_entity_poly.entity_id
_entity_poly.type
_entity_poly.pdbx_seq_one_letter_code
_entity_poly.pdbx_strand_id
1 'polypeptide(L)'
;MVSYKEGVTRDGRKRAPRLLFGLNVVRPFPWIRVLVGVGAMAFVFRQQYLAHYYLSPEEQFLRKIVVAPYGVLGNQMTLQGSMIRAGGEPDEGVVVVDSADLRHIFTTADGATGASGAIYNWLKLRGPFPDEVVRAISRVCDAKWFRYGDKNVIHVIAPDFREGTWSEREAVLELSRAYRNALHEFVMSDGNVLRVAPISHGAHSGPLYNQLPPLTQSALSMAFEQLHVFDREYLLRRDKSIELCIFMNREWDMYQTVFKTHKQLLAL
;
A
#
# COMPACT_ATOMS: atom_id res chain seq x y z
N MET A 1 78.58 11.45 -3.83
CA MET A 1 78.86 9.99 -3.77
C MET A 1 78.92 9.58 -2.31
N VAL A 2 77.87 8.94 -1.79
CA VAL A 2 77.82 8.48 -0.39
C VAL A 2 78.22 7.00 -0.38
N SER A 3 79.35 6.71 0.26
CA SER A 3 79.91 5.37 0.40
C SER A 3 79.15 4.61 1.50
N TYR A 4 78.44 3.55 1.12
CA TYR A 4 77.81 2.64 2.06
C TYR A 4 78.83 1.58 2.49
N LYS A 5 79.34 1.69 3.72
CA LYS A 5 80.06 0.59 4.36
C LYS A 5 79.07 -0.53 4.65
N GLU A 6 79.25 -1.67 3.97
CA GLU A 6 78.54 -2.90 4.24
C GLU A 6 78.89 -3.42 5.66
N GLY A 7 77.93 -3.30 6.57
CA GLY A 7 78.03 -3.84 7.92
C GLY A 7 77.86 -5.35 7.91
N VAL A 8 78.96 -6.08 7.71
CA VAL A 8 79.01 -7.53 7.92
C VAL A 8 79.10 -7.81 9.42
N THR A 9 78.20 -8.63 9.95
CA THR A 9 78.30 -9.11 11.34
C THR A 9 79.51 -10.04 11.50
N ARG A 10 80.06 -10.12 12.71
CA ARG A 10 81.28 -10.89 13.04
C ARG A 10 81.26 -12.37 12.59
N ASP A 11 80.07 -12.89 12.29
CA ASP A 11 79.78 -14.28 11.94
C ASP A 11 79.62 -14.51 10.42
N GLY A 12 79.94 -13.50 9.58
CA GLY A 12 79.99 -13.62 8.11
C GLY A 12 78.63 -13.70 7.38
N ARG A 13 77.51 -13.67 8.10
CA ARG A 13 76.17 -13.69 7.48
C ARG A 13 75.74 -12.30 7.00
N LYS A 14 75.33 -12.20 5.74
CA LYS A 14 74.73 -10.97 5.16
C LYS A 14 73.42 -10.67 5.90
N ARG A 15 73.32 -9.51 6.56
CA ARG A 15 72.06 -9.05 7.15
C ARG A 15 71.08 -8.74 6.01
N ALA A 16 69.84 -9.22 6.15
CA ALA A 16 68.76 -8.82 5.26
C ALA A 16 68.70 -7.27 5.20
N PRO A 17 68.51 -6.67 4.01
CA PRO A 17 68.45 -5.23 3.87
C PRO A 17 67.35 -4.70 4.78
N ARG A 18 67.72 -3.82 5.70
CA ARG A 18 66.75 -3.09 6.51
C ARG A 18 65.90 -2.28 5.54
N LEU A 19 64.61 -2.61 5.44
CA LEU A 19 63.63 -1.84 4.67
C LEU A 19 63.79 -0.36 5.02
N LEU A 20 64.18 0.44 4.02
CA LEU A 20 64.49 1.88 4.10
C LEU A 20 63.26 2.77 4.36
N PHE A 21 62.13 2.19 4.76
CA PHE A 21 60.95 2.95 5.18
C PHE A 21 60.95 3.05 6.70
N GLY A 22 61.64 4.08 7.20
CA GLY A 22 61.52 4.61 8.56
C GLY A 22 60.15 5.27 8.80
N LEU A 23 59.07 4.57 8.48
CA LEU A 23 57.77 4.88 9.06
C LEU A 23 57.77 4.21 10.43
N ASN A 24 57.87 5.03 11.48
CA ASN A 24 57.43 4.66 12.81
C ASN A 24 55.94 4.32 12.72
N VAL A 25 55.62 3.12 12.26
CA VAL A 25 54.26 2.58 12.33
C VAL A 25 54.04 2.30 13.80
N VAL A 26 53.61 3.34 14.53
CA VAL A 26 53.02 3.21 15.85
C VAL A 26 51.86 2.25 15.63
N ARG A 27 52.06 0.99 16.00
CA ARG A 27 50.99 -0.01 15.90
C ARG A 27 49.85 0.57 16.72
N PRO A 28 48.66 0.79 16.12
CA PRO A 28 47.55 1.33 16.88
C PRO A 28 47.36 0.45 18.10
N PHE A 29 47.25 1.09 19.26
CA PHE A 29 47.12 0.41 20.54
C PHE A 29 46.02 -0.68 20.43
N PRO A 30 46.17 -1.83 21.11
CA PRO A 30 45.29 -2.99 20.94
C PRO A 30 43.78 -2.67 20.96
N TRP A 31 43.37 -1.69 21.77
CA TRP A 31 41.97 -1.26 21.88
C TRP A 31 41.39 -0.65 20.60
N ILE A 32 42.20 0.05 19.78
CA ILE A 32 41.75 0.62 18.49
C ILE A 32 41.37 -0.51 17.52
N ARG A 33 42.14 -1.60 17.48
CA ARG A 33 41.84 -2.76 16.62
C ARG A 33 40.57 -3.48 17.06
N VAL A 34 40.35 -3.58 18.37
CA VAL A 34 39.11 -4.15 18.93
C VAL A 34 37.92 -3.28 18.54
N LEU A 35 38.01 -1.96 18.70
CA LEU A 35 36.93 -1.04 18.29
C LEU A 35 36.63 -1.12 16.79
N VAL A 36 37.65 -1.16 15.94
CA VAL A 36 37.47 -1.33 14.48
C VAL A 36 36.82 -2.68 14.17
N GLY A 37 37.24 -3.77 14.82
CA GLY A 37 36.66 -5.09 14.64
C GLY A 37 35.20 -5.18 15.07
N VAL A 38 34.86 -4.61 16.24
CA VAL A 38 33.47 -4.53 16.73
C VAL A 38 32.63 -3.63 15.82
N GLY A 39 33.15 -2.49 15.38
CA GLY A 39 32.47 -1.60 14.43
C GLY A 39 32.21 -2.26 13.08
N ALA A 40 33.17 -3.01 12.55
CA ALA A 40 33.01 -3.78 11.32
C ALA A 40 31.96 -4.89 11.48
N MET A 41 31.98 -5.64 12.59
CA MET A 41 30.94 -6.62 12.89
C MET A 41 29.56 -5.97 13.01
N ALA A 42 29.43 -4.87 13.75
CA ALA A 42 28.17 -4.15 13.90
C ALA A 42 27.65 -3.63 12.55
N PHE A 43 28.53 -3.16 11.66
CA PHE A 43 28.17 -2.76 10.30
C PHE A 43 27.67 -3.94 9.46
N VAL A 44 28.37 -5.08 9.48
CA VAL A 44 27.95 -6.31 8.77
C VAL A 44 26.62 -6.83 9.32
N PHE A 45 26.47 -6.89 10.65
CA PHE A 45 25.20 -7.28 11.27
C PHE A 45 24.07 -6.31 10.90
N ARG A 46 24.32 -4.99 10.87
CA ARG A 46 23.33 -4.01 10.43
C ARG A 46 22.97 -4.17 8.95
N GLN A 47 23.94 -4.42 8.07
CA GLN A 47 23.72 -4.68 6.65
C GLN A 47 22.89 -5.95 6.44
N GLN A 48 23.25 -7.05 7.12
CA GLN A 48 22.49 -8.30 7.07
C GLN A 48 21.09 -8.14 7.66
N TYR A 49 20.96 -7.43 8.77
CA TYR A 49 19.68 -7.10 9.38
C TYR A 49 18.82 -6.29 8.41
N LEU A 50 19.36 -5.20 7.84
CA LEU A 50 18.63 -4.43 6.85
C LEU A 50 18.27 -5.29 5.62
N ALA A 51 19.16 -6.14 5.13
CA ALA A 51 18.84 -7.03 4.01
C ALA A 51 17.74 -8.06 4.35
N HIS A 52 17.70 -8.57 5.59
CA HIS A 52 16.68 -9.52 6.04
C HIS A 52 15.34 -8.86 6.41
N TYR A 53 15.36 -7.62 6.88
CA TYR A 53 14.17 -6.91 7.35
C TYR A 53 13.74 -5.76 6.44
N TYR A 54 14.38 -5.58 5.28
CA TYR A 54 13.94 -4.65 4.26
C TYR A 54 12.68 -5.21 3.59
N LEU A 55 11.55 -4.58 3.89
CA LEU A 55 10.30 -4.84 3.20
C LEU A 55 10.22 -3.96 1.97
N SER A 56 9.80 -4.53 0.83
CA SER A 56 9.57 -3.72 -0.36
C SER A 56 8.49 -2.67 -0.07
N PRO A 57 8.49 -1.50 -0.74
CA PRO A 57 7.43 -0.50 -0.57
C PRO A 57 6.02 -1.08 -0.82
N GLU A 58 5.90 -2.00 -1.78
CA GLU A 58 4.67 -2.72 -2.09
C GLU A 58 4.20 -3.60 -0.92
N GLU A 59 5.12 -4.37 -0.31
CA GLU A 59 4.80 -5.19 0.86
C GLU A 59 4.40 -4.34 2.06
N GLN A 60 5.09 -3.21 2.27
CA GLN A 60 4.72 -2.25 3.32
C GLN A 60 3.30 -1.73 3.10
N PHE A 61 2.95 -1.41 1.85
CA PHE A 61 1.61 -0.98 1.47
C PHE A 61 0.56 -2.08 1.71
N LEU A 62 0.77 -3.31 1.25
CA LEU A 62 -0.18 -4.40 1.47
C LEU A 62 -0.37 -4.71 2.96
N ARG A 63 0.70 -4.64 3.77
CA ARG A 63 0.63 -4.84 5.23
C ARG A 63 -0.21 -3.78 5.94
N LYS A 64 -0.24 -2.58 5.37
CA LYS A 64 -0.96 -1.41 5.87
C LYS A 64 -2.47 -1.49 5.66
N ILE A 65 -2.92 -2.27 4.68
CA ILE A 65 -4.33 -2.50 4.43
C ILE A 65 -4.91 -3.38 5.54
N VAL A 66 -5.94 -2.86 6.20
CA VAL A 66 -6.68 -3.56 7.26
C VAL A 66 -8.02 -4.01 6.70
N VAL A 67 -8.28 -5.33 6.73
CA VAL A 67 -9.58 -5.87 6.34
C VAL A 67 -10.57 -5.66 7.49
N ALA A 68 -11.48 -4.70 7.32
CA ALA A 68 -12.45 -4.29 8.33
C ALA A 68 -13.78 -5.05 8.17
N PRO A 69 -14.38 -5.58 9.27
CA PRO A 69 -15.64 -6.33 9.23
C PRO A 69 -16.87 -5.39 9.22
N TYR A 70 -16.85 -4.37 8.36
CA TYR A 70 -17.97 -3.45 8.15
C TYR A 70 -17.86 -2.82 6.76
N GLY A 71 -18.98 -2.36 6.21
CA GLY A 71 -19.00 -1.53 4.99
C GLY A 71 -18.48 -0.12 5.25
N VAL A 72 -18.27 0.66 4.20
CA VAL A 72 -17.56 1.96 4.26
C VAL A 72 -18.17 2.99 5.24
N LEU A 73 -19.46 2.86 5.56
CA LEU A 73 -20.17 3.71 6.55
C LEU A 73 -20.20 3.13 7.98
N GLY A 74 -19.51 2.02 8.24
CA GLY A 74 -19.43 1.38 9.57
C GLY A 74 -20.54 0.36 9.88
N ASN A 75 -21.50 0.16 8.98
CA ASN A 75 -22.54 -0.86 9.14
C ASN A 75 -22.09 -2.21 8.58
N GLN A 76 -22.53 -3.31 9.17
CA GLN A 76 -22.26 -4.68 8.74
C GLN A 76 -23.58 -5.46 8.64
N MET A 77 -23.67 -6.35 7.64
CA MET A 77 -24.74 -7.35 7.57
C MET A 77 -24.26 -8.66 8.21
N THR A 78 -24.96 -9.10 9.25
CA THR A 78 -24.70 -10.37 9.93
C THR A 78 -25.12 -11.57 9.08
N LEU A 79 -24.70 -12.77 9.47
CA LEU A 79 -25.13 -14.02 8.83
C LEU A 79 -26.65 -14.24 8.90
N GLN A 80 -27.33 -13.63 9.86
CA GLN A 80 -28.79 -13.69 10.03
C GLN A 80 -29.52 -12.64 9.18
N GLY A 81 -28.79 -11.83 8.40
CA GLY A 81 -29.35 -10.74 7.59
C GLY A 81 -29.68 -9.47 8.38
N SER A 82 -29.36 -9.42 9.68
CA SER A 82 -29.54 -8.22 10.49
C SER A 82 -28.42 -7.21 10.24
N MET A 83 -28.77 -5.93 10.29
CA MET A 83 -27.82 -4.82 10.18
C MET A 83 -27.33 -4.43 11.57
N ILE A 84 -26.00 -4.42 11.77
CA ILE A 84 -25.37 -3.94 13.01
C ILE A 84 -24.37 -2.84 12.70
N ARG A 85 -24.13 -1.95 13.66
CA ARG A 85 -23.09 -0.91 13.56
C ARG A 85 -21.80 -1.45 14.18
N ALA A 86 -20.92 -2.01 13.35
CA ALA A 86 -19.65 -2.61 13.77
C ALA A 86 -18.46 -1.63 13.71
N GLY A 87 -18.60 -0.51 12.99
CA GLY A 87 -17.64 0.58 12.92
C GLY A 87 -18.27 1.94 13.21
N GLY A 88 -17.43 2.92 13.56
CA GLY A 88 -17.85 4.32 13.64
C GLY A 88 -18.27 4.86 12.27
N GLU A 89 -19.16 5.85 12.26
CA GLU A 89 -19.49 6.55 11.01
C GLU A 89 -18.28 7.39 10.58
N PRO A 90 -18.05 7.57 9.27
CA PRO A 90 -16.93 8.37 8.78
C PRO A 90 -16.97 9.80 9.33
N ASP A 91 -15.85 10.25 9.89
CA ASP A 91 -15.63 11.64 10.31
C ASP A 91 -14.91 12.44 9.22
N GLU A 92 -14.54 13.69 9.51
CA GLU A 92 -13.83 14.58 8.58
C GLU A 92 -12.47 14.03 8.11
N GLY A 93 -11.84 13.14 8.89
CA GLY A 93 -10.57 12.50 8.57
C GLY A 93 -10.71 11.23 7.74
N VAL A 94 -11.93 10.73 7.51
CA VAL A 94 -12.21 9.52 6.75
C VAL A 94 -12.70 9.88 5.35
N VAL A 95 -12.05 9.28 4.36
CA VAL A 95 -12.42 9.38 2.94
C VAL A 95 -13.08 8.08 2.52
N VAL A 96 -14.33 8.16 2.09
CA VAL A 96 -15.12 7.02 1.67
C VAL A 96 -15.03 6.83 0.16
N VAL A 97 -14.73 5.63 -0.30
CA VAL A 97 -14.80 5.28 -1.71
C VAL A 97 -16.21 4.80 -2.06
N ASP A 98 -16.79 5.47 -3.05
CA ASP A 98 -18.05 5.11 -3.68
C ASP A 98 -17.78 4.47 -5.05
N SER A 99 -18.13 3.19 -5.19
CA SER A 99 -18.08 2.49 -6.47
C SER A 99 -19.33 2.81 -7.31
N ALA A 100 -19.37 4.02 -7.85
CA ALA A 100 -20.51 4.58 -8.56
C ALA A 100 -20.73 3.94 -9.95
N ASP A 101 -21.99 3.95 -10.38
CA ASP A 101 -22.37 3.70 -11.77
C ASP A 101 -22.32 5.02 -12.56
N LEU A 102 -21.77 4.99 -13.78
CA LEU A 102 -21.76 6.12 -14.71
C LEU A 102 -23.15 6.72 -14.87
N ARG A 103 -24.19 5.89 -14.91
CA ARG A 103 -25.58 6.35 -15.02
C ARG A 103 -25.94 7.31 -13.90
N HIS A 104 -25.58 7.00 -12.65
CA HIS A 104 -25.92 7.85 -11.52
C HIS A 104 -25.14 9.16 -11.55
N ILE A 105 -23.85 9.12 -11.87
CA ILE A 105 -23.02 10.32 -11.98
C ILE A 105 -23.57 11.31 -13.01
N PHE A 106 -23.99 10.84 -14.20
CA PHE A 106 -24.47 11.71 -15.28
C PHE A 106 -25.94 12.11 -15.21
N THR A 107 -26.77 11.42 -14.42
CA THR A 107 -28.21 11.69 -14.37
C THR A 107 -28.66 12.18 -13.01
N THR A 108 -28.65 11.30 -12.00
CA THR A 108 -29.07 11.61 -10.64
C THR A 108 -28.55 10.56 -9.66
N ALA A 109 -28.25 10.99 -8.44
CA ALA A 109 -27.99 10.13 -7.30
C ALA A 109 -29.24 9.33 -6.86
N ASP A 110 -30.44 9.76 -7.28
CA ASP A 110 -31.69 9.11 -6.89
C ASP A 110 -31.82 7.70 -7.48
N GLY A 111 -32.39 6.79 -6.69
CA GLY A 111 -32.60 5.40 -7.08
C GLY A 111 -31.36 4.51 -6.97
N ALA A 112 -30.21 5.04 -6.55
CA ALA A 112 -29.05 4.22 -6.26
C ALA A 112 -29.31 3.24 -5.11
N THR A 113 -28.78 2.03 -5.23
CA THR A 113 -28.94 0.95 -4.24
C THR A 113 -27.58 0.51 -3.69
N GLY A 114 -27.58 -0.44 -2.75
CA GLY A 114 -26.36 -1.00 -2.18
C GLY A 114 -25.50 0.04 -1.46
N ALA A 115 -24.18 -0.05 -1.64
CA ALA A 115 -23.23 0.84 -0.99
C ALA A 115 -23.38 2.30 -1.46
N SER A 116 -23.45 2.55 -2.77
CA SER A 116 -23.62 3.90 -3.32
C SER A 116 -24.92 4.55 -2.85
N GLY A 117 -26.04 3.82 -2.86
CA GLY A 117 -27.30 4.31 -2.31
C GLY A 117 -27.20 4.72 -0.84
N ALA A 118 -26.49 3.93 -0.02
CA ALA A 118 -26.24 4.27 1.38
C ALA A 118 -25.36 5.52 1.53
N ILE A 119 -24.31 5.66 0.70
CA ILE A 119 -23.44 6.84 0.67
C ILE A 119 -24.23 8.09 0.27
N TYR A 120 -25.04 8.05 -0.78
CA TYR A 120 -25.82 9.21 -1.23
C TYR A 120 -26.85 9.64 -0.18
N ASN A 121 -27.49 8.68 0.50
CA ASN A 121 -28.36 8.97 1.63
C ASN A 121 -27.59 9.63 2.79
N TRP A 122 -26.39 9.15 3.10
CA TRP A 122 -25.50 9.73 4.12
C TRP A 122 -25.07 11.16 3.77
N LEU A 123 -24.78 11.42 2.49
CA LEU A 123 -24.48 12.75 1.96
C LEU A 123 -25.71 13.69 1.92
N LYS A 124 -26.93 13.14 2.06
CA LYS A 124 -28.20 13.83 1.73
C LYS A 124 -28.22 14.34 0.29
N LEU A 125 -27.51 13.65 -0.61
CA LEU A 125 -27.46 13.98 -2.03
C LEU A 125 -28.73 13.45 -2.71
N ARG A 126 -29.54 14.35 -3.23
CA ARG A 126 -30.75 14.10 -4.04
C ARG A 126 -30.61 14.90 -5.32
N GLY A 127 -30.72 14.27 -6.48
CA GLY A 127 -30.51 14.94 -7.77
C GLY A 127 -29.08 14.85 -8.34
N PRO A 128 -28.65 15.83 -9.15
CA PRO A 128 -27.42 15.75 -9.94
C PRO A 128 -26.16 15.86 -9.09
N PHE A 129 -25.08 15.25 -9.57
CA PHE A 129 -23.75 15.38 -8.99
C PHE A 129 -23.15 16.77 -9.26
N PRO A 130 -22.20 17.22 -8.42
CA PRO A 130 -21.46 18.46 -8.68
C PRO A 130 -20.76 18.44 -10.05
N ASP A 131 -20.78 19.57 -10.77
CA ASP A 131 -20.16 19.70 -12.10
C ASP A 131 -18.68 19.31 -12.13
N GLU A 132 -17.97 19.45 -11.01
CA GLU A 132 -16.58 19.01 -10.90
C GLU A 132 -16.45 17.48 -10.99
N VAL A 133 -17.34 16.75 -10.31
CA VAL A 133 -17.39 15.28 -10.37
C VAL A 133 -17.77 14.83 -11.77
N VAL A 134 -18.81 15.44 -12.35
CA VAL A 134 -19.32 15.09 -13.68
C VAL A 134 -18.28 15.34 -14.77
N ARG A 135 -17.50 16.43 -14.69
CA ARG A 135 -16.45 16.74 -15.68
C ARG A 135 -15.20 15.88 -15.54
N ALA A 136 -14.89 15.42 -14.33
CA ALA A 136 -13.72 14.57 -14.09
C ALA A 136 -13.94 13.12 -14.51
N ILE A 137 -15.20 12.65 -14.54
CA ILE A 137 -15.56 11.28 -14.88
C ILE A 137 -16.04 11.21 -16.33
N SER A 138 -15.35 10.41 -17.14
CA SER A 138 -15.66 10.23 -18.56
C SER A 138 -15.79 8.77 -18.97
N ARG A 139 -15.13 7.87 -18.26
CA ARG A 139 -15.05 6.44 -18.58
C ARG A 139 -14.94 5.58 -17.32
N VAL A 140 -15.03 4.27 -17.55
CA VAL A 140 -14.77 3.25 -16.54
C VAL A 140 -13.37 3.43 -15.94
N CYS A 141 -13.25 3.17 -14.64
CA CYS A 141 -12.05 3.34 -13.81
C CYS A 141 -11.65 4.80 -13.53
N ASP A 142 -12.32 5.82 -14.08
CA ASP A 142 -12.09 7.21 -13.64
C ASP A 142 -12.52 7.36 -12.17
N ALA A 143 -11.82 8.23 -11.45
CA ALA A 143 -12.11 8.55 -10.05
C ALA A 143 -12.03 10.05 -9.81
N LYS A 144 -12.82 10.55 -8.86
CA LYS A 144 -12.74 11.95 -8.41
C LYS A 144 -13.08 12.07 -6.93
N TRP A 145 -12.17 12.63 -6.15
CA TRP A 145 -12.43 13.11 -4.81
C TRP A 145 -13.27 14.39 -4.87
N PHE A 146 -14.28 14.45 -4.01
CA PHE A 146 -15.08 15.64 -3.77
C PHE A 146 -15.43 15.75 -2.28
N ARG A 147 -15.43 16.98 -1.77
CA ARG A 147 -15.77 17.29 -0.38
C ARG A 147 -17.17 17.88 -0.29
N TYR A 148 -18.09 17.12 0.30
CA TYR A 148 -19.47 17.52 0.56
C TYR A 148 -19.60 18.08 1.97
N GLY A 149 -19.17 19.33 2.17
CA GLY A 149 -19.11 19.94 3.50
C GLY A 149 -18.03 19.32 4.38
N ASP A 150 -18.43 18.58 5.40
CA ASP A 150 -17.56 17.84 6.33
C ASP A 150 -17.26 16.40 5.85
N LYS A 151 -17.85 15.96 4.74
CA LYS A 151 -17.74 14.57 4.25
C LYS A 151 -16.83 14.47 3.04
N ASN A 152 -15.92 13.51 3.07
CA ASN A 152 -15.00 13.23 1.97
C ASN A 152 -15.40 11.97 1.23
N VAL A 153 -15.63 12.08 -0.08
CA VAL A 153 -15.98 10.94 -0.92
C VAL A 153 -15.15 10.92 -2.19
N ILE A 154 -14.66 9.75 -2.55
CA ILE A 154 -14.05 9.48 -3.86
C ILE A 154 -15.07 8.67 -4.66
N HIS A 155 -15.62 9.27 -5.71
CA HIS A 155 -16.45 8.56 -6.66
C HIS A 155 -15.57 7.86 -7.68
N VAL A 156 -15.67 6.54 -7.78
CA VAL A 156 -14.90 5.69 -8.70
C VAL A 156 -15.87 4.92 -9.57
N ILE A 157 -15.68 4.96 -10.89
CA ILE A 157 -16.47 4.13 -11.80
C ILE A 157 -15.89 2.71 -11.81
N ALA A 158 -16.60 1.78 -11.19
CA ALA A 158 -16.16 0.39 -11.12
C ALA A 158 -16.29 -0.32 -12.49
N PRO A 159 -15.34 -1.22 -12.86
CA PRO A 159 -15.55 -2.13 -13.98
C PRO A 159 -16.71 -3.09 -13.68
N ASP A 160 -17.48 -3.45 -14.69
CA ASP A 160 -18.59 -4.39 -14.58
C ASP A 160 -18.18 -5.76 -15.13
N PHE A 161 -18.18 -6.78 -14.28
CA PHE A 161 -17.80 -8.14 -14.63
C PHE A 161 -18.99 -9.05 -14.90
N ARG A 162 -20.23 -8.52 -14.92
CA ARG A 162 -21.43 -9.31 -15.26
C ARG A 162 -21.44 -9.78 -16.70
N GLU A 163 -20.95 -8.94 -17.61
CA GLU A 163 -20.99 -9.19 -19.05
C GLU A 163 -19.61 -9.62 -19.56
N GLY A 164 -19.59 -10.68 -20.38
CA GLY A 164 -18.38 -11.16 -21.05
C GLY A 164 -17.60 -12.25 -20.32
N THR A 165 -16.56 -12.75 -20.99
CA THR A 165 -15.60 -13.70 -20.44
C THR A 165 -14.34 -12.96 -20.02
N TRP A 166 -14.11 -12.88 -18.71
CA TRP A 166 -12.96 -12.20 -18.14
C TRP A 166 -11.88 -13.21 -17.75
N SER A 167 -10.67 -13.03 -18.24
CA SER A 167 -9.52 -13.69 -17.62
C SER A 167 -9.17 -13.00 -16.29
N GLU A 168 -8.58 -13.76 -15.36
CA GLU A 168 -8.09 -13.21 -14.10
C GLU A 168 -7.14 -12.03 -14.34
N ARG A 169 -6.27 -12.13 -15.35
CA ARG A 169 -5.33 -11.07 -15.72
C ARG A 169 -6.02 -9.79 -16.18
N GLU A 170 -7.03 -9.89 -17.03
CA GLU A 170 -7.80 -8.72 -17.50
C GLU A 170 -8.57 -8.07 -16.35
N ALA A 171 -9.19 -8.87 -15.49
CA ALA A 171 -9.90 -8.38 -14.32
C ALA A 171 -8.96 -7.63 -13.35
N VAL A 172 -7.76 -8.17 -13.07
CA VAL A 172 -6.74 -7.50 -12.26
C VAL A 172 -6.29 -6.20 -12.90
N LEU A 173 -6.06 -6.18 -14.22
CA LEU A 173 -5.64 -4.97 -14.92
C LEU A 173 -6.69 -3.85 -14.82
N GLU A 174 -7.97 -4.14 -15.05
CA GLU A 174 -9.03 -3.13 -14.93
C GLU A 174 -9.25 -2.70 -13.47
N LEU A 175 -9.30 -3.64 -12.52
CA LEU A 175 -9.39 -3.30 -11.10
C LEU A 175 -8.20 -2.44 -10.65
N SER A 176 -6.99 -2.73 -11.11
CA SER A 176 -5.79 -1.96 -10.74
C SER A 176 -5.89 -0.50 -11.19
N ARG A 177 -6.52 -0.23 -12.34
CA ARG A 177 -6.74 1.15 -12.80
C ARG A 177 -7.70 1.90 -11.88
N ALA A 178 -8.81 1.26 -11.50
CA ALA A 178 -9.79 1.84 -10.59
C ALA A 178 -9.16 2.12 -9.21
N TYR A 179 -8.45 1.14 -8.63
CA TYR A 179 -7.74 1.33 -7.36
C TYR A 179 -6.65 2.38 -7.46
N ARG A 180 -5.84 2.40 -8.53
CA ARG A 180 -4.79 3.42 -8.70
C ARG A 180 -5.38 4.81 -8.69
N ASN A 181 -6.44 5.04 -9.44
CA ASN A 181 -7.09 6.35 -9.50
C ASN A 181 -7.72 6.71 -8.15
N ALA A 182 -8.35 5.76 -7.46
CA ALA A 182 -8.88 5.99 -6.11
C ALA A 182 -7.77 6.34 -5.09
N LEU A 183 -6.63 5.64 -5.15
CA LEU A 183 -5.49 5.90 -4.29
C LEU A 183 -4.85 7.27 -4.60
N HIS A 184 -4.77 7.67 -5.87
CA HIS A 184 -4.29 8.99 -6.26
C HIS A 184 -5.20 10.11 -5.71
N GLU A 185 -6.51 9.97 -5.86
CA GLU A 185 -7.48 10.92 -5.31
C GLU A 185 -7.45 10.95 -3.77
N PHE A 186 -7.16 9.81 -3.11
CA PHE A 186 -6.95 9.79 -1.66
C PHE A 186 -5.69 10.56 -1.24
N VAL A 187 -4.60 10.48 -2.01
CA VAL A 187 -3.39 11.29 -1.77
C VAL A 187 -3.70 12.79 -1.88
N MET A 188 -4.56 13.18 -2.82
CA MET A 188 -4.99 14.57 -3.02
C MET A 188 -5.96 15.06 -1.94
N SER A 189 -6.59 14.15 -1.21
CA SER A 189 -7.51 14.48 -0.13
C SER A 189 -6.78 14.83 1.18
N ASP A 190 -7.46 15.60 2.03
CA ASP A 190 -6.98 15.92 3.38
C ASP A 190 -7.17 14.76 4.39
N GLY A 191 -7.80 13.65 3.97
CA GLY A 191 -8.15 12.54 4.85
C GLY A 191 -6.96 11.67 5.23
N ASN A 192 -7.04 11.05 6.41
CA ASN A 192 -6.01 10.15 6.94
C ASN A 192 -6.40 8.68 6.81
N VAL A 193 -7.70 8.38 6.73
CA VAL A 193 -8.21 7.02 6.60
C VAL A 193 -8.97 6.87 5.29
N LEU A 194 -8.56 5.92 4.45
CA LEU A 194 -9.33 5.53 3.27
C LEU A 194 -10.20 4.32 3.61
N ARG A 195 -11.53 4.47 3.50
CA ARG A 195 -12.47 3.34 3.59
C ARG A 195 -12.95 2.96 2.21
N VAL A 196 -12.59 1.77 1.78
CA VAL A 196 -12.91 1.26 0.44
C VAL A 196 -13.53 -0.11 0.55
N ALA A 197 -14.72 -0.31 -0.03
CA ALA A 197 -15.23 -1.65 -0.27
C ALA A 197 -14.50 -2.26 -1.47
N PRO A 198 -14.41 -3.59 -1.59
CA PRO A 198 -13.85 -4.20 -2.78
C PRO A 198 -14.57 -3.69 -4.03
N ILE A 199 -13.84 -3.00 -4.91
CA ILE A 199 -14.38 -2.41 -6.15
C ILE A 199 -14.93 -3.55 -7.02
N SER A 200 -16.07 -3.30 -7.67
CA SER A 200 -16.80 -4.27 -8.49
C SER A 200 -17.39 -5.46 -7.72
N HIS A 201 -17.51 -5.37 -6.40
CA HIS A 201 -18.18 -6.40 -5.61
C HIS A 201 -19.71 -6.31 -5.70
N GLY A 202 -20.41 -7.37 -5.24
CA GLY A 202 -21.86 -7.42 -5.19
C GLY A 202 -22.48 -7.54 -6.57
N ALA A 203 -23.27 -6.55 -6.99
CA ALA A 203 -23.99 -6.62 -8.26
C ALA A 203 -23.05 -6.64 -9.48
N HIS A 204 -21.87 -6.04 -9.40
CA HIS A 204 -20.93 -5.92 -10.53
C HIS A 204 -19.91 -7.05 -10.63
N SER A 205 -19.93 -8.02 -9.71
CA SER A 205 -18.88 -9.04 -9.65
C SER A 205 -19.02 -10.13 -10.72
N GLY A 206 -20.24 -10.32 -11.21
CA GLY A 206 -20.55 -11.35 -12.20
C GLY A 206 -20.02 -12.74 -11.81
N PRO A 207 -19.48 -13.51 -12.78
CA PRO A 207 -18.88 -14.83 -12.54
C PRO A 207 -17.64 -14.82 -11.65
N LEU A 208 -16.99 -13.66 -11.47
CA LEU A 208 -15.74 -13.51 -10.72
C LEU A 208 -15.95 -13.37 -9.21
N TYR A 209 -17.19 -13.37 -8.71
CA TYR A 209 -17.49 -13.13 -7.29
C TYR A 209 -16.60 -13.92 -6.31
N ASN A 210 -16.44 -15.23 -6.53
CA ASN A 210 -15.63 -16.09 -5.65
C ASN A 210 -14.11 -15.85 -5.79
N GLN A 211 -13.68 -15.29 -6.92
CA GLN A 211 -12.28 -14.99 -7.23
C GLN A 211 -11.91 -13.53 -6.88
N LEU A 212 -12.89 -12.66 -6.59
CA LEU A 212 -12.62 -11.26 -6.28
C LEU A 212 -11.64 -11.03 -5.13
N PRO A 213 -11.57 -11.84 -4.05
CA PRO A 213 -10.61 -11.60 -2.97
C PRO A 213 -9.13 -11.62 -3.42
N PRO A 214 -8.60 -12.69 -4.07
CA PRO A 214 -7.23 -12.67 -4.60
C PRO A 214 -7.04 -11.67 -5.74
N LEU A 215 -8.05 -11.44 -6.59
CA LEU A 215 -7.97 -10.41 -7.65
C LEU A 215 -7.85 -9.01 -7.07
N THR A 216 -8.58 -8.71 -5.99
CA THR A 216 -8.54 -7.41 -5.28
C THR A 216 -7.17 -7.16 -4.66
N GLN A 217 -6.56 -8.15 -4.00
CA GLN A 217 -5.21 -8.01 -3.46
C GLN A 217 -4.20 -7.74 -4.57
N SER A 218 -4.25 -8.54 -5.65
CA SER A 218 -3.34 -8.40 -6.80
C SER A 218 -3.51 -7.04 -7.49
N ALA A 219 -4.75 -6.59 -7.63
CA ALA A 219 -5.07 -5.29 -8.21
C ALA A 219 -4.59 -4.12 -7.34
N LEU A 220 -4.69 -4.23 -6.00
CA LEU A 220 -4.20 -3.21 -5.07
C LEU A 220 -2.66 -3.11 -5.08
N SER A 221 -1.96 -4.26 -5.11
CA SER A 221 -0.50 -4.28 -5.24
C SER A 221 -0.07 -3.63 -6.56
N MET A 222 -0.65 -4.07 -7.68
CA MET A 222 -0.37 -3.51 -9.00
C MET A 222 -0.74 -2.03 -9.10
N ALA A 223 -1.86 -1.61 -8.51
CA ALA A 223 -2.28 -0.22 -8.46
C ALA A 223 -1.25 0.65 -7.73
N PHE A 224 -0.75 0.17 -6.59
CA PHE A 224 0.28 0.86 -5.83
C PHE A 224 1.59 1.00 -6.64
N GLU A 225 2.03 -0.05 -7.33
CA GLU A 225 3.22 0.02 -8.18
C GLU A 225 3.10 1.02 -9.33
N GLN A 226 1.89 1.18 -9.88
CA GLN A 226 1.59 2.13 -10.97
C GLN A 226 1.54 3.60 -10.51
N LEU A 227 1.49 3.87 -9.20
CA LEU A 227 1.44 5.24 -8.68
C LEU A 227 2.77 5.98 -8.86
N HIS A 228 2.68 7.29 -8.92
CA HIS A 228 3.87 8.14 -8.89
C HIS A 228 4.65 7.93 -7.59
N VAL A 229 5.98 8.14 -7.62
CA VAL A 229 6.84 7.89 -6.43
C VAL A 229 6.39 8.70 -5.21
N PHE A 230 6.01 9.96 -5.40
CA PHE A 230 5.51 10.82 -4.31
C PHE A 230 4.20 10.31 -3.71
N ASP A 231 3.27 9.81 -4.53
CA ASP A 231 1.99 9.27 -4.07
C ASP A 231 2.23 8.00 -3.23
N ARG A 232 3.16 7.14 -3.66
CA ARG A 232 3.56 5.94 -2.90
C ARG A 232 4.14 6.31 -1.54
N GLU A 233 5.09 7.25 -1.50
CA GLU A 233 5.68 7.72 -0.24
C GLU A 233 4.62 8.30 0.70
N TYR A 234 3.69 9.08 0.16
CA TYR A 234 2.58 9.66 0.93
C TYR A 234 1.68 8.57 1.53
N LEU A 235 1.28 7.58 0.72
CA LEU A 235 0.47 6.44 1.19
C LEU A 235 1.20 5.60 2.23
N LEU A 236 2.53 5.58 2.26
CA LEU A 236 3.31 4.83 3.24
C LEU A 236 3.48 5.56 4.59
N ARG A 237 3.18 6.86 4.69
CA ARG A 237 3.31 7.63 5.94
C ARG A 237 2.49 7.04 7.10
N ARG A 238 3.04 7.02 8.31
CA ARG A 238 2.42 6.35 9.48
C ARG A 238 1.04 6.84 9.87
N ASP A 239 0.71 8.09 9.57
CA ASP A 239 -0.58 8.73 9.85
C ASP A 239 -1.68 8.36 8.86
N LYS A 240 -1.34 7.76 7.71
CA LYS A 240 -2.32 7.24 6.76
C LYS A 240 -2.72 5.81 7.10
N SER A 241 -3.97 5.44 6.85
CA SER A 241 -4.45 4.06 6.95
C SER A 241 -5.44 3.74 5.83
N ILE A 242 -5.52 2.46 5.45
CA ILE A 242 -6.44 1.97 4.43
C ILE A 242 -7.23 0.82 5.03
N GLU A 243 -8.54 0.97 5.03
CA GLU A 243 -9.50 -0.01 5.50
C GLU A 243 -10.23 -0.61 4.30
N LEU A 244 -9.99 -1.90 4.04
CA LEU A 244 -10.77 -2.68 3.08
C LEU A 244 -12.04 -3.16 3.79
N CYS A 245 -13.13 -2.44 3.55
CA CYS A 245 -14.41 -2.55 4.24
C CYS A 245 -15.28 -3.69 3.66
N ILE A 246 -15.43 -4.79 4.40
CA ILE A 246 -16.24 -5.93 3.99
C ILE A 246 -17.61 -5.88 4.69
N PHE A 247 -18.65 -5.60 3.90
CA PHE A 247 -20.00 -5.41 4.41
C PHE A 247 -20.67 -6.70 4.89
N MET A 248 -20.54 -7.81 4.13
CA MET A 248 -21.15 -9.09 4.52
C MET A 248 -20.17 -9.89 5.37
N ASN A 249 -20.63 -10.31 6.55
CA ASN A 249 -19.80 -11.09 7.48
C ASN A 249 -19.22 -12.37 6.84
N ARG A 250 -20.01 -13.07 5.99
CA ARG A 250 -19.59 -14.30 5.31
C ARG A 250 -18.40 -14.12 4.35
N GLU A 251 -18.23 -12.93 3.78
CA GLU A 251 -17.12 -12.64 2.84
C GLU A 251 -15.86 -12.21 3.56
N TRP A 252 -15.99 -11.73 4.80
CA TRP A 252 -14.88 -11.18 5.56
C TRP A 252 -13.76 -12.20 5.74
N ASP A 253 -14.11 -13.47 6.03
CA ASP A 253 -13.13 -14.55 6.15
C ASP A 253 -12.33 -14.80 4.86
N MET A 254 -12.97 -14.69 3.70
CA MET A 254 -12.33 -14.88 2.39
C MET A 254 -11.26 -13.80 2.15
N TYR A 255 -11.62 -12.53 2.36
CA TYR A 255 -10.68 -11.42 2.21
C TYR A 255 -9.61 -11.45 3.30
N GLN A 256 -9.98 -11.73 4.54
CA GLN A 256 -9.04 -11.78 5.65
C GLN A 256 -7.98 -12.87 5.44
N THR A 257 -8.36 -14.03 4.90
CA THR A 257 -7.42 -15.12 4.59
C THR A 257 -6.39 -14.65 3.56
N VAL A 258 -6.82 -14.06 2.44
CA VAL A 258 -5.93 -13.58 1.37
C VAL A 258 -4.94 -12.53 1.89
N PHE A 259 -5.41 -11.55 2.67
CA PHE A 259 -4.56 -10.48 3.20
C PHE A 259 -3.71 -10.91 4.42
N LYS A 260 -4.09 -11.94 5.18
CA LYS A 260 -3.25 -12.54 6.25
C LYS A 260 -2.17 -13.45 5.69
N THR A 261 -2.48 -14.28 4.70
CA THR A 261 -1.51 -15.23 4.11
C THR A 261 -0.29 -14.50 3.54
N HIS A 262 -0.49 -13.32 2.95
CA HIS A 262 0.62 -12.48 2.49
C HIS A 262 1.49 -11.94 3.65
N LYS A 263 0.92 -11.71 4.84
CA LYS A 263 1.69 -11.35 6.04
C LYS A 263 2.54 -12.52 6.57
N GLN A 264 2.09 -13.76 6.36
CA GLN A 264 2.74 -14.97 6.89
C GLN A 264 3.75 -15.61 5.91
N LEU A 265 3.45 -15.65 4.60
CA LEU A 265 4.37 -16.20 3.59
C LEU A 265 5.70 -15.41 3.48
N LEU A 266 5.71 -14.17 3.95
CA LEU A 266 6.89 -13.29 3.98
C LEU A 266 7.53 -13.18 5.37
N ALA A 267 7.04 -13.94 6.36
CA ALA A 267 7.61 -14.06 7.69
C ALA A 267 8.41 -15.37 7.88
N LEU A 268 8.40 -16.23 6.86
CA LEU A 268 9.22 -17.44 6.72
C LEU A 268 10.43 -17.11 5.83
#